data_AF-A0A9N9NX33-F1
#
_entry.id   AF-A0A9N9NX33-F1
#
_cell.length_a   1.000
_cell.length_b   1.000
_cell.length_c   1.000
_cell.angle_alpha   90.00
_cell.angle_beta   90.00
_cell.angle_gamma   90.00
#
_symmetry.space_group_name_H-M   'P 1'
#
loop_
_entity.id
_entity.type
_entity.pdbx_description
1 polymer ?
#
loop_
_entity_poly.entity_id
_entity_poly.type
_entity_poly.pdbx_seq_one_letter_code
_entity_poly.pdbx_strand_id
1 'polypeptide(L)' 'MSDKDLFKIAFGQKFEYDSFEDMTKIGKGGFGSVYKAYSKDIKQTVALKTLDYEYEYSFDIFIRE' A
#
# COMPACT_ATOMS: atom_id res chain seq x y z
N MET A 1 -14.67 -12.58 11.58
CA MET A 1 -13.87 -12.41 10.35
C MET A 1 -13.08 -11.13 10.53
N SER A 2 -11.76 -11.16 10.42
CA SER A 2 -10.95 -9.96 10.68
C SER A 2 -11.01 -8.99 9.49
N ASP A 3 -10.72 -7.70 9.71
CA ASP A 3 -10.63 -6.71 8.63
C ASP A 3 -9.58 -7.10 7.58
N LYS A 4 -8.53 -7.84 7.99
CA LYS A 4 -7.54 -8.47 7.07
C LYS A 4 -8.14 -9.55 6.17
N ASP A 5 -9.06 -10.36 6.71
CA ASP A 5 -9.76 -11.39 5.94
C ASP A 5 -10.75 -10.76 4.96
N LEU A 6 -11.45 -9.71 5.39
CA LEU A 6 -12.31 -8.90 4.52
C LEU A 6 -11.51 -8.25 3.39
N PHE A 7 -10.30 -7.76 3.66
CA PHE A 7 -9.43 -7.20 2.63
C PHE A 7 -9.03 -8.19 1.56
N LYS A 8 -8.65 -9.40 1.96
CA LYS A 8 -8.32 -10.48 1.02
C LYS A 8 -9.50 -10.89 0.14
N ILE A 9 -10.71 -10.85 0.70
CA ILE A 9 -11.93 -11.28 0.00
C ILE A 9 -12.48 -10.17 -0.90
N ALA A 10 -12.39 -8.90 -0.49
CA ALA A 10 -13.04 -7.78 -1.16
C ALA A 10 -12.13 -6.98 -2.12
N PHE A 11 -10.81 -6.90 -1.89
CA PHE A 11 -9.94 -5.91 -2.55
C PHE A 11 -8.60 -6.38 -3.12
N GLY A 12 -8.34 -7.69 -3.25
CA GLY A 12 -7.59 -8.16 -4.40
C GLY A 12 -6.13 -8.59 -4.23
N GLN A 13 -5.48 -8.58 -5.39
CA GLN A 13 -4.23 -9.26 -5.71
C GLN A 13 -3.07 -8.80 -4.82
N LYS A 14 -2.31 -9.75 -4.28
CA LYS A 14 -1.08 -9.46 -3.54
C LYS A 14 0.03 -9.13 -4.54
N PHE A 15 0.73 -8.03 -4.29
CA PHE A 15 1.95 -7.65 -5.00
C PHE A 15 3.14 -7.76 -4.04
N GLU A 16 4.28 -8.21 -4.54
CA GLU A 16 5.52 -8.19 -3.77
C GLU A 16 6.10 -6.78 -3.83
N TYR A 17 6.49 -6.21 -2.69
CA TYR A 17 6.98 -4.83 -2.62
C TYR A 17 8.22 -4.61 -3.50
N ASP A 18 9.09 -5.62 -3.60
CA ASP A 18 10.30 -5.55 -4.42
C ASP A 18 10.02 -5.66 -5.94
N SER A 19 8.77 -5.91 -6.37
CA SER A 19 8.41 -5.94 -7.79
C SER A 19 8.23 -4.54 -8.40
N PHE A 20 8.13 -3.51 -7.57
CA PHE A 20 7.96 -2.13 -8.00
C PHE A 20 9.31 -1.46 -8.30
N GLU A 21 9.37 -0.75 -9.43
CA GLU A 21 10.57 -0.08 -9.92
C GLU A 21 10.43 1.44 -9.94
N ASP A 22 11.55 2.13 -10.20
CA ASP A 22 11.61 3.59 -10.37
C ASP A 22 10.97 4.38 -9.21
N MET A 23 11.11 3.85 -7.99
CA MET A 23 10.50 4.42 -6.81
C MET A 23 11.06 5.81 -6.51
N THR A 24 10.18 6.81 -6.59
CA THR A 24 10.47 8.20 -6.23
C THR A 24 9.48 8.66 -5.19
N LYS A 25 9.97 9.15 -4.04
CA LYS A 25 9.08 9.73 -3.02
C LYS A 25 8.43 10.99 -3.55
N ILE A 26 7.10 11.04 -3.53
CA ILE A 26 6.30 12.18 -4.00
C ILE A 26 5.54 12.88 -2.88
N GLY A 27 5.47 12.29 -1.68
CA GLY A 27 4.81 12.91 -0.54
C GLY A 27 4.99 12.15 0.77
N LYS A 28 4.48 12.75 1.85
CA LYS A 28 4.34 12.14 3.16
C LYS A 28 3.05 12.63 3.81
N GLY A 29 2.21 11.70 4.25
CA GLY A 29 1.01 11.97 5.03
C GLY A 29 1.20 11.58 6.51
N GLY A 30 0.12 11.62 7.30
CA GLY A 30 0.15 11.24 8.71
C GLY A 30 0.50 9.77 8.96
N PHE A 31 0.17 8.88 8.02
CA PHE A 31 0.37 7.43 8.15
C PHE A 31 1.65 6.91 7.51
N GLY A 32 2.28 7.68 6.63
CA GLY A 32 3.54 7.29 6.01
C GLY A 32 3.85 8.01 4.71
N SER A 33 4.77 7.44 3.94
CA SER A 33 5.29 8.05 2.72
C SER A 33 4.52 7.58 1.48
N VAL A 34 4.44 8.44 0.46
CA VAL A 34 3.85 8.07 -0.84
C VAL A 34 4.94 8.14 -1.90
N TYR A 35 5.02 7.09 -2.71
CA TYR A 35 6.00 6.96 -3.80
C TYR A 35 5.28 6.84 -5.14
N LYS A 36 5.81 7.49 -6.17
CA LYS A 36 5.53 7.12 -7.56
C LYS A 36 6.41 5.92 -7.88
N ALA A 37 5.82 4.85 -8.40
CA ALA A 37 6.55 3.65 -8.78
C ALA A 37 5.95 3.02 -10.04
N TYR A 38 6.74 2.25 -10.78
CA TYR A 38 6.26 1.43 -11.89
C TYR A 38 5.99 0.01 -11.42
N SER A 39 4.78 -0.50 -11.62
CA SER A 39 4.45 -1.91 -11.39
C SER A 39 4.65 -2.71 -12.66
N LYS A 40 5.52 -3.72 -12.62
CA LYS A 40 5.69 -4.68 -13.73
C LYS A 40 4.46 -5.55 -13.93
N ASP A 41 3.83 -5.94 -12.82
CA ASP A 41 2.73 -6.91 -12.81
C ASP A 41 1.51 -6.38 -13.57
N ILE A 42 1.21 -5.09 -13.43
CA ILE A 42 0.11 -4.43 -14.15
C ILE A 42 0.58 -3.45 -15.24
N LYS A 43 1.89 -3.35 -15.47
CA LYS A 43 2.55 -2.48 -16.48
C LYS A 43 2.10 -1.02 -16.42
N GLN A 44 2.04 -0.47 -15.21
CA GLN A 44 1.52 0.87 -14.98
C GLN A 44 2.28 1.62 -13.88
N THR A 45 2.39 2.94 -14.02
CA THR A 45 2.81 3.83 -12.93
C THR A 45 1.70 3.99 -11.90
N VAL A 46 2.01 3.71 -10.63
CA VAL A 46 1.09 3.77 -9.49
C VAL A 46 1.63 4.67 -8.39
N ALA A 47 0.74 5.05 -7.46
CA ALA A 47 1.11 5.60 -6.17
C ALA A 47 1.19 4.47 -5.12
N LEU A 48 2.34 4.29 -4.49
CA LEU A 48 2.55 3.37 -3.38
C LEU A 48 2.56 4.16 -2.06
N LYS A 49 1.54 3.94 -1.23
CA LYS A 49 1.45 4.52 0.12
C LYS A 49 2.01 3.51 1.12
N THR A 50 3.03 3.90 1.88
CA THR A 50 3.62 3.09 2.95
C THR A 50 2.98 3.42 4.28
N LEU A 51 3.02 2.47 5.20
CA LEU A 51 2.64 2.65 6.60
C LEU A 51 3.92 2.72 7.44
N ASP A 52 4.20 3.85 8.05
CA ASP A 52 5.45 4.07 8.80
C ASP A 52 5.35 3.56 10.27
N TYR A 53 4.15 3.18 10.74
CA TYR A 53 3.91 2.74 12.12
C TYR A 53 3.12 1.42 12.18
N GLU A 54 3.56 0.49 13.04
CA GLU A 54 2.80 -0.71 13.41
C GLU A 54 2.13 -0.51 14.78
N TYR A 55 1.02 0.24 14.85
CA TYR A 55 0.07 0.08 15.97
C TYR A 55 -0.98 -0.95 15.59
N GLU A 56 -1.53 -1.65 16.59
CA GLU A 56 -2.53 -2.72 16.44
C GLU A 56 -3.72 -2.31 15.55
N TYR A 57 -4.09 -1.03 15.55
CA TYR A 57 -5.20 -0.45 14.76
C TYR A 57 -4.78 0.24 13.45
N SER A 58 -3.47 0.32 13.16
CA SER A 58 -2.96 1.12 12.04
C SER A 58 -3.41 0.57 10.68
N PHE A 59 -3.52 -0.75 10.57
CA PHE A 59 -3.99 -1.40 9.35
C PHE A 59 -5.44 -1.03 9.05
N ASP A 60 -6.32 -1.08 10.05
CA ASP A 60 -7.76 -0.85 9.85
C ASP A 60 -8.05 0.61 9.49
N ILE A 61 -7.33 1.56 10.09
CA ILE A 61 -7.44 2.99 9.76
C ILE A 61 -6.88 3.25 8.36
N PHE A 62 -5.71 2.70 8.05
CA PHE A 62 -5.05 2.90 6.75
C PHE A 62 -5.87 2.40 5.57
N ILE A 63 -6.58 1.31 5.79
CA ILE A 63 -7.50 0.71 4.81
C ILE A 63 -8.71 1.60 4.53
N ARG A 64 -9.18 2.36 5.53
CA ARG A 64 -10.41 3.17 5.43
C ARG A 64 -10.15 4.57 4.87
N GLU A 65 -8.90 5.05 4.88
CA GLU A 65 -8.48 6.40 4.43
C GLU A 65 -7.56 6.41 3.19
#